data_AF-A0A256YMZ9-F1
#
_entry.id   AF-A0A256YMZ9-F1
#
_cell.length_a   1.000
_cell.length_b   1.000
_cell.length_c   1.000
_cell.angle_alpha   90.00
_cell.angle_beta   90.00
_cell.angle_gamma   90.00
#
_symmetry.space_group_name_H-M   'P 1'
#
loop_
_entity.id
_entity.type
_entity.pdbx_description
1 polymer ?
#
loop_
_entity_poly.entity_id
_entity_poly.type
_entity_poly.pdbx_seq_one_letter_code
_entity_poly.pdbx_strand_id
1 'polypeptide(L)'
;MDNVEYESWKPIYVEKGQEIRIMPDKSFLSYIGVAGGIICKEVLGSRSTHLRGGFGCIGRNLLVDDVLVTGDYEVESIWRRVRFLRPAHIHYYETQIYCLEKNI
;
A
#
# COMPACT_ATOMS: atom_id res chain seq x y z
N MET A 1 5.24 -7.55 -12.20
CA MET A 1 5.31 -9.01 -11.95
C MET A 1 5.86 -9.66 -13.21
N ASP A 2 6.80 -10.59 -13.13
CA ASP A 2 7.33 -11.30 -14.30
C ASP A 2 7.76 -10.38 -15.47
N ASN A 3 8.39 -9.24 -15.13
CA ASN A 3 8.77 -8.14 -16.05
C ASN A 3 7.62 -7.41 -16.77
N VAL A 4 6.38 -7.63 -16.35
CA VAL A 4 5.21 -6.86 -16.77
C VAL A 4 5.01 -5.67 -15.83
N GLU A 5 4.92 -4.48 -16.42
CA GLU A 5 4.57 -3.23 -15.74
C GLU A 5 3.07 -3.09 -15.59
N TYR A 6 2.65 -2.52 -14.46
CA TYR A 6 1.26 -2.26 -14.13
C TYR A 6 1.09 -0.78 -13.77
N GLU A 7 -0.01 -0.19 -14.22
CA GLU A 7 -0.36 1.18 -13.82
C GLU A 7 -0.80 1.23 -12.35
N SER A 8 -0.44 2.33 -11.67
CA SER A 8 -0.99 2.64 -10.36
C SER A 8 -2.50 2.88 -10.42
N TRP A 9 -3.18 2.79 -9.27
CA TRP A 9 -4.62 3.01 -9.12
C TRP A 9 -5.53 2.02 -9.85
N LYS A 10 -4.99 0.89 -10.31
CA LYS A 10 -5.74 -0.24 -10.83
C LYS A 10 -5.54 -1.46 -9.93
N PRO A 11 -6.59 -2.27 -9.71
CA PRO A 11 -6.42 -3.54 -9.04
C PRO A 11 -5.64 -4.48 -9.94
N ILE A 12 -4.67 -5.17 -9.35
CA ILE A 12 -3.89 -6.22 -9.99
C ILE A 12 -4.22 -7.55 -9.33
N TYR A 13 -4.36 -8.60 -10.14
CA TYR A 13 -4.52 -9.96 -9.64
C TYR A 13 -3.14 -10.58 -9.47
N VAL A 14 -2.84 -11.07 -8.28
CA VAL A 14 -1.51 -11.58 -7.91
C VAL A 14 -1.67 -13.02 -7.47
N GLU A 15 -1.03 -13.93 -8.18
CA GLU A 15 -1.02 -15.35 -7.86
C GLU A 15 0.03 -15.68 -6.80
N LYS A 16 -0.20 -16.79 -6.10
CA LYS A 16 0.73 -17.30 -5.10
C LYS A 16 2.11 -17.52 -5.73
N GLY A 17 3.13 -16.92 -5.12
CA GLY A 17 4.53 -17.06 -5.56
C GLY A 17 4.99 -15.96 -6.51
N GLN A 18 4.09 -15.09 -7.00
CA GLN A 18 4.49 -13.92 -7.77
C GLN A 18 5.04 -12.81 -6.86
N GLU A 19 6.00 -12.05 -7.39
CA GLU A 19 6.64 -10.94 -6.70
C GLU A 19 6.21 -9.59 -7.30
N ILE A 20 5.91 -8.63 -6.42
CA ILE A 20 5.62 -7.24 -6.78
C ILE A 20 6.82 -6.39 -6.37
N ARG A 21 7.37 -5.65 -7.34
CA ARG A 21 8.40 -4.65 -7.09
C ARG A 21 7.83 -3.28 -7.37
N ILE A 22 7.95 -2.38 -6.40
CA ILE A 22 7.67 -0.97 -6.59
C ILE A 22 8.96 -0.27 -6.94
N MET A 23 9.00 0.32 -8.12
CA MET A 23 10.13 1.11 -8.57
C MET A 23 9.99 2.55 -8.03
N PRO A 24 11.11 3.19 -7.62
CA PRO A 24 11.09 4.61 -7.28
C PRO A 24 10.57 5.44 -8.46
N ASP A 25 9.67 6.37 -8.18
CA ASP A 25 9.17 7.34 -9.14
C ASP A 25 9.33 8.76 -8.57
N LYS A 26 8.66 9.75 -9.18
CA LYS A 26 8.66 11.14 -8.68
C LYS A 26 7.78 11.35 -7.45
N SER A 27 7.10 10.32 -6.96
CA SER A 27 6.16 10.41 -5.84
C SER A 27 6.91 10.35 -4.50
N PHE A 28 6.43 11.10 -3.52
CA PHE A 28 6.97 11.04 -2.16
C PHE A 28 6.55 9.77 -1.40
N LEU A 29 5.37 9.24 -1.73
CA LEU A 29 4.78 8.11 -1.02
C LEU A 29 3.92 7.26 -1.96
N SER A 30 4.05 5.95 -1.82
CA SER A 30 3.20 4.95 -2.48
C SER A 30 2.41 4.16 -1.45
N TYR A 31 1.18 3.80 -1.79
CA TYR A 31 0.32 2.94 -0.97
C TYR A 31 0.02 1.65 -1.70
N ILE A 32 0.06 0.54 -0.95
CA ILE A 32 -0.39 -0.77 -1.42
C ILE A 32 -1.61 -1.18 -0.60
N GLY A 33 -2.70 -1.49 -1.29
CA GLY A 33 -3.84 -2.19 -0.71
C GLY A 33 -3.84 -3.65 -1.12
N VAL A 34 -4.13 -4.54 -0.19
CA VAL A 34 -4.34 -5.97 -0.45
C VAL A 34 -5.75 -6.38 -0.08
N ALA A 35 -6.33 -7.33 -0.81
CA ALA A 35 -7.63 -7.89 -0.48
C ALA A 35 -7.62 -8.49 0.95
N GLY A 36 -8.71 -8.33 1.69
CA GLY A 36 -8.79 -8.72 3.11
C GLY A 36 -8.09 -7.75 4.08
N GLY A 37 -7.25 -6.83 3.58
CA GLY A 37 -6.45 -5.94 4.43
C GLY A 37 -5.38 -6.68 5.24
N ILE A 38 -4.54 -5.95 5.95
CA ILE A 38 -3.51 -6.52 6.83
C ILE A 38 -4.10 -6.75 8.23
N ILE A 39 -3.99 -7.98 8.73
CA ILE A 39 -4.36 -8.32 10.11
C ILE A 39 -3.24 -7.88 11.04
N CYS A 40 -3.62 -7.08 12.03
CA CYS A 40 -2.79 -6.78 13.18
C CYS A 40 -3.66 -6.24 14.31
N LYS A 41 -3.04 -6.10 15.49
CA LYS A 41 -3.68 -5.57 16.68
C LYS A 41 -4.16 -4.13 16.42
N GLU A 42 -5.42 -3.88 16.75
CA GLU A 42 -5.92 -2.50 16.84
C GLU A 42 -5.44 -1.86 18.15
N VAL A 43 -4.94 -0.63 18.04
CA VAL A 43 -4.55 0.21 19.16
C VAL A 43 -5.32 1.51 19.04
N LEU A 44 -6.07 1.87 20.09
CA LEU A 44 -6.97 3.04 20.10
C LEU A 44 -8.00 3.01 18.95
N GLY A 45 -8.49 1.81 18.57
CA GLY A 45 -9.45 1.63 17.49
C GLY A 45 -8.89 1.81 16.07
N SER A 46 -7.56 1.76 15.91
CA SER A 46 -6.90 1.93 14.61
C SER A 46 -5.76 0.92 14.39
N ARG A 47 -5.47 0.64 13.11
CA ARG A 47 -4.31 -0.13 12.65
C ARG A 47 -3.17 0.76 12.16
N SER A 48 -3.26 2.09 12.26
CA SER A 48 -2.15 2.96 11.85
C SER A 48 -0.94 2.79 12.77
N THR A 49 0.27 2.78 12.19
CA THR A 49 1.52 2.74 12.96
C THR A 49 1.96 4.14 13.35
N HIS A 50 2.17 4.37 14.64
CA HIS A 50 2.71 5.62 15.16
C HIS A 50 4.19 5.42 15.56
N LEU A 51 5.11 5.67 14.61
CA LEU A 51 6.53 5.33 14.74
C LEU A 51 7.21 5.94 15.97
N ARG A 52 6.95 7.22 16.27
CA ARG A 52 7.60 7.91 17.40
C ARG A 52 7.22 7.32 18.76
N GLY A 53 6.00 6.82 18.89
CA GLY A 53 5.46 6.25 20.12
C GLY A 53 5.54 4.73 20.17
N GLY A 54 6.01 4.07 19.11
CA GLY A 54 6.24 2.64 19.11
C GLY A 54 4.98 1.76 19.15
N PHE A 55 3.82 2.27 18.72
CA PHE A 55 2.54 1.54 18.80
C PHE A 55 1.75 1.55 17.49
N GLY A 56 0.67 0.77 17.46
CA GLY A 56 -0.15 0.52 16.27
C GLY A 56 0.05 -0.90 15.76
N CYS A 57 -0.20 -1.12 14.47
CA CYS A 57 -0.15 -2.45 13.84
C CYS A 57 1.13 -3.23 14.15
N ILE A 58 2.28 -2.64 13.81
CA ILE A 58 3.61 -3.24 14.04
C ILE A 58 4.44 -2.38 15.01
N GLY A 59 4.07 -1.11 15.23
CA GLY A 59 4.78 -0.19 16.13
C GLY A 59 6.17 0.25 15.65
N ARG A 60 6.62 -0.22 14.48
CA ARG A 60 7.89 0.12 13.85
C ARG A 60 7.76 0.10 12.32
N ASN A 61 8.83 0.50 11.63
CA ASN A 61 8.96 0.29 10.19
C ASN A 61 8.99 -1.21 9.87
N LEU A 62 8.53 -1.57 8.67
CA LEU A 62 8.74 -2.91 8.11
C LEU A 62 10.23 -3.15 7.91
N LEU A 63 10.62 -4.39 8.17
CA LEU A 63 11.97 -4.90 7.95
C LEU A 63 11.94 -5.98 6.87
N VAL A 64 13.11 -6.26 6.30
CA VAL A 64 13.28 -7.42 5.40
C VAL A 64 12.84 -8.68 6.15
N ASP A 65 12.18 -9.58 5.43
CA ASP A 65 11.63 -10.85 5.92
C ASP A 65 10.46 -10.75 6.91
N ASP A 66 9.93 -9.54 7.18
CA ASP A 66 8.64 -9.43 7.87
C ASP A 66 7.52 -10.10 7.05
N VAL A 67 6.73 -10.93 7.72
CA VAL A 67 5.55 -11.58 7.13
C VAL A 67 4.29 -10.91 7.65
N LEU A 68 3.51 -10.33 6.74
CA LEU A 68 2.19 -9.77 7.04
C LEU A 68 1.09 -10.74 6.65
N VAL A 69 0.12 -10.91 7.56
CA VAL A 69 -1.03 -11.80 7.33
C VAL A 69 -2.21 -10.97 6.82
N THR A 70 -2.92 -11.48 5.83
CA THR A 70 -4.14 -10.84 5.32
C THR A 70 -5.39 -11.40 5.99
N GLY A 71 -6.45 -10.58 6.02
CA GLY A 71 -7.79 -11.03 6.39
C GLY A 71 -8.29 -12.18 5.53
N ASP A 72 -9.33 -12.88 5.98
CA ASP A 72 -10.06 -13.80 5.11
C ASP A 72 -10.80 -13.00 4.02
N TYR A 73 -10.77 -13.51 2.79
CA TYR A 73 -11.52 -12.95 1.68
C TYR A 73 -11.84 -14.01 0.63
N GLU A 74 -12.90 -13.76 -0.15
CA GLU A 74 -13.26 -14.58 -1.30
C GLU A 74 -12.77 -13.86 -2.57
N VAL A 75 -11.78 -14.46 -3.22
CA VAL A 75 -11.00 -13.86 -4.31
C VAL A 75 -11.92 -13.50 -5.48
N GLU A 76 -12.78 -14.41 -5.91
CA GLU A 76 -13.58 -14.23 -7.13
C GLU A 76 -14.62 -13.12 -6.97
N SER A 77 -15.27 -13.06 -5.81
CA SER A 77 -16.20 -12.00 -5.43
C SER A 77 -15.54 -10.64 -5.41
N ILE A 78 -14.35 -10.52 -4.81
CA ILE A 78 -13.60 -9.25 -4.83
C ILE A 78 -13.18 -8.90 -6.25
N TRP A 79 -12.58 -9.84 -6.98
CA TRP A 79 -12.08 -9.59 -8.33
C TRP A 79 -13.18 -9.12 -9.27
N ARG A 80 -14.34 -9.78 -9.25
CA ARG A 80 -15.53 -9.39 -10.02
C ARG A 80 -15.99 -7.96 -9.73
N ARG A 81 -15.84 -7.49 -8.48
CA ARG A 81 -16.19 -6.12 -8.06
C ARG A 81 -15.16 -5.10 -8.49
N VAL A 82 -13.87 -5.43 -8.44
CA VAL A 82 -12.79 -4.44 -8.61
C VAL A 82 -12.22 -4.38 -10.03
N ARG A 83 -12.23 -5.47 -10.80
CA ARG A 83 -11.51 -5.56 -12.10
C ARG A 83 -11.90 -4.52 -13.16
N PHE A 84 -13.06 -3.89 -13.02
CA PHE A 84 -13.56 -2.84 -13.91
C PHE A 84 -13.58 -1.45 -13.27
N LEU A 85 -13.13 -1.33 -12.02
CA LEU A 85 -13.01 -0.03 -11.37
C LEU A 85 -11.94 0.76 -12.11
N ARG A 86 -12.36 1.92 -12.62
CA ARG A 86 -11.45 2.93 -13.12
C ARG A 86 -11.08 3.85 -11.96
N PRO A 87 -9.87 4.41 -11.93
CA PRO A 87 -9.53 5.47 -10.99
C PRO A 87 -10.63 6.54 -11.05
N ALA A 88 -11.28 6.83 -9.93
CA ALA A 88 -12.20 7.96 -9.86
C ALA A 88 -11.35 9.22 -10.06
N HIS A 89 -11.53 9.90 -11.19
CA HIS A 89 -10.82 11.13 -11.62
C HIS A 89 -9.77 11.64 -10.62
N ILE A 90 -8.57 11.07 -10.70
CA ILE A 90 -7.45 11.51 -9.87
C ILE A 90 -6.88 12.74 -10.57
N HIS A 91 -7.28 13.92 -10.11
CA HIS A 91 -6.57 15.14 -10.43
C HIS A 91 -5.18 15.01 -9.80
N TYR A 92 -4.16 14.80 -10.63
CA TYR A 92 -2.78 15.05 -10.24
C TYR A 92 -2.67 16.55 -9.96
N TYR A 93 -2.95 16.97 -8.72
CA TYR A 93 -2.45 18.24 -8.24
C TYR A 93 -0.95 18.04 -8.10
N GLU A 94 -0.19 18.59 -9.04
CA GLU A 94 1.25 18.72 -8.99
C GLU A 94 1.59 19.59 -7.76
N THR A 95 1.57 18.98 -6.58
CA THR A 95 1.96 19.66 -5.35
C THR A 95 3.48 19.72 -5.38
N GLN A 96 4.01 20.85 -5.86
CA GLN A 96 5.41 21.21 -5.63
C GLN A 96 5.62 21.33 -4.12
N ILE A 97 6.15 20.27 -3.50
CA ILE A 97 6.64 20.33 -2.14
C ILE A 97 7.97 21.10 -2.19
N TYR A 98 7.94 22.38 -1.85
CA TYR A 98 9.17 23.14 -1.57
C TYR A 98 9.78 22.59 -0.29
N CYS A 99 10.84 21.79 -0.41
CA CYS A 99 11.74 21.52 0.70
C CYS A 99 12.47 22.83 1.03
N LEU A 100 11.99 23.54 2.06
CA LEU A 100 12.79 24.59 2.68
C LEU A 100 13.93 23.88 3.42
N GLU A 101 15.12 23.88 2.81
CA GLU A 101 16.35 23.54 3.50
C GLU A 101 16.46 24.46 4.72
N LYS A 102 16.31 23.89 5.92
CA LYS A 102 16.79 24.53 7.13
C LYS A 102 18.31 24.49 7.07
N ASN A 103 18.91 25.62 6.71
CA ASN A 103 20.31 25.90 6.98
C ASN A 103 20.61 25.53 8.44
N ILE A 104 21.50 24.56 8.63
CA ILE A 104 22.23 24.32 9.88
C ILE A 104 23.59 24.99 9.71
#